data_AF-A0A1G9GSC1-F1
#
_entry.id   AF-A0A1G9GSC1-F1
#
_cell.length_a   1.000
_cell.length_b   1.000
_cell.length_c   1.000
_cell.angle_alpha   90.00
_cell.angle_beta   90.00
_cell.angle_gamma   90.00
#
_symmetry.space_group_name_H-M   'P 1'
#
loop_
_entity.id
_entity.type
_entity.pdbx_description
1 polymer ?
#
loop_
_entity_poly.entity_id
_entity_poly.type
_entity_poly.pdbx_seq_one_letter_code
_entity_poly.pdbx_strand_id
1 'polypeptide(L)'
;MPQPNESKNKTSTGLKWLGGGAAMLLLKGKAIISLLKLGKIAGPLISMMFSIGAYALIYPWQFAIGFVLLLFVHELGHVIAAKRIGLPVSAPLFIPFLGALITMKKQPLDAKMEAYVAFGGPILGSAGAAVVFAFAYYYHSPLLYSLAYVGFLLNLINLLPIHPLDGGRIATAVTRWLWLVGLVGGLGVIIYLKSVLFLIIWVLFAYDLYKKYISRKKNSQVRTLLLRFLIPVEHLREQGYLIPGPEHTRELPFTTYSDLERQQYIGIRYESLDYYGTARLPVQSIIDKVKLTRLEHITEETGLHLNALCEVQYTVFENDKYYDVPVSYRWKYGAAYAVLAGGIGYLMYLVHVVGNVNL
;
A
#
# COMPACT_ATOMS: atom_id res chain seq x y z
N MET A 1 75.90 -49.17 11.90
CA MET A 1 75.04 -49.40 13.08
C MET A 1 74.67 -48.04 13.67
N PRO A 2 73.43 -47.83 14.13
CA PRO A 2 72.70 -46.56 13.96
C PRO A 2 72.78 -45.58 15.15
N GLN A 3 72.54 -44.29 14.86
CA GLN A 3 72.33 -43.18 15.81
C GLN A 3 70.84 -43.11 16.26
N PRO A 4 70.52 -42.58 17.47
CA PRO A 4 69.18 -42.61 18.05
C PRO A 4 68.28 -41.41 17.67
N ASN A 5 66.97 -41.65 17.82
CA ASN A 5 65.82 -40.78 17.57
C ASN A 5 65.84 -39.45 18.35
N GLU A 6 65.56 -38.34 17.66
CA GLU A 6 65.03 -37.11 18.25
C GLU A 6 63.54 -36.95 17.87
N SER A 7 62.65 -37.02 18.86
CA SER A 7 61.23 -36.72 18.73
C SER A 7 61.00 -35.21 18.79
N LYS A 8 60.40 -34.60 17.75
CA LYS A 8 59.90 -33.22 17.81
C LYS A 8 58.44 -33.08 17.38
N ASN A 9 57.74 -32.35 18.25
CA ASN A 9 56.31 -32.08 18.31
C ASN A 9 55.69 -31.52 17.02
N LYS A 10 54.54 -32.08 16.63
CA LYS A 10 53.58 -31.47 15.70
C LYS A 10 52.63 -30.56 16.48
N THR A 11 52.68 -29.24 16.27
CA THR A 11 51.54 -28.36 16.56
C THR A 11 51.51 -27.09 15.69
N SER A 12 50.29 -26.82 15.18
CA SER A 12 49.71 -25.46 14.95
C SER A 12 49.72 -24.78 13.58
N THR A 13 49.82 -25.48 12.45
CA THR A 13 49.62 -24.82 11.13
C THR A 13 48.16 -24.90 10.61
N GLY A 14 47.37 -25.88 11.06
CA GLY A 14 46.01 -26.12 10.54
C GLY A 14 44.92 -25.16 11.05
N LEU A 15 45.10 -24.51 12.20
CA LEU A 15 44.03 -23.72 12.84
C LEU A 15 43.94 -22.27 12.34
N LYS A 16 45.03 -21.71 11.79
CA LYS A 16 45.05 -20.33 11.26
C LYS A 16 44.38 -20.21 9.89
N TRP A 17 44.39 -21.27 9.08
CA TRP A 17 43.74 -21.31 7.76
C TRP A 17 42.22 -21.52 7.85
N LEU A 18 41.74 -22.25 8.87
CA LEU A 18 40.30 -22.39 9.13
C LEU A 18 39.66 -21.09 9.63
N GLY A 19 40.39 -20.29 10.44
CA GLY A 19 39.93 -18.97 10.89
C GLY A 19 39.80 -17.94 9.76
N GLY A 20 40.74 -17.91 8.82
CA GLY A 20 40.72 -16.99 7.67
C GLY A 20 39.63 -17.33 6.63
N GLY A 21 39.43 -18.61 6.34
CA GLY A 21 38.37 -19.07 5.43
C GLY A 21 36.96 -18.85 6.01
N ALA A 22 36.77 -19.12 7.31
CA ALA A 22 35.52 -18.83 8.00
C ALA A 22 35.23 -17.32 8.07
N ALA A 23 36.25 -16.48 8.28
CA ALA A 23 36.10 -15.02 8.26
C ALA A 23 35.73 -14.48 6.87
N MET A 24 36.31 -14.98 5.78
CA MET A 24 35.93 -14.59 4.41
C MET A 24 34.52 -15.06 4.02
N LEU A 25 34.10 -16.26 4.46
CA LEU A 25 32.74 -16.76 4.24
C LEU A 25 31.71 -15.97 5.05
N LEU A 26 32.05 -15.53 6.26
CA LEU A 26 31.20 -14.63 7.06
C LEU A 26 31.15 -13.22 6.47
N LEU A 27 32.23 -12.70 5.87
CA LEU A 27 32.25 -11.41 5.19
C LEU A 27 31.42 -11.44 3.89
N LYS A 28 31.53 -12.50 3.08
CA LYS A 28 30.69 -12.71 1.90
C LYS A 28 29.23 -12.98 2.28
N GLY A 29 28.97 -13.74 3.34
CA GLY A 29 27.64 -13.98 3.88
C GLY A 29 26.97 -12.71 4.39
N LYS A 30 27.70 -11.85 5.13
CA LYS A 30 27.24 -10.52 5.53
C LYS A 30 27.01 -9.60 4.34
N ALA A 31 27.84 -9.65 3.30
CA ALA A 31 27.65 -8.87 2.08
C ALA A 31 26.40 -9.32 1.30
N ILE A 32 26.14 -10.62 1.20
CA ILE A 32 24.94 -11.19 0.57
C ILE A 32 23.68 -10.88 1.40
N ILE A 33 23.75 -10.96 2.73
CA ILE A 33 22.67 -10.53 3.64
C ILE A 33 22.44 -9.01 3.54
N SER A 34 23.51 -8.22 3.37
CA SER A 34 23.41 -6.78 3.11
C SER A 34 22.76 -6.51 1.76
N LEU A 35 23.07 -7.28 0.72
CA LEU A 35 22.46 -7.20 -0.61
C LEU A 35 20.98 -7.64 -0.62
N LEU A 36 20.61 -8.65 0.19
CA LEU A 36 19.21 -9.05 0.39
C LEU A 36 18.41 -8.00 1.17
N LYS A 37 19.03 -7.35 2.17
CA LYS A 37 18.46 -6.17 2.84
C LYS A 37 18.39 -4.97 1.88
N LEU A 38 19.34 -4.88 0.95
CA LEU A 38 19.35 -3.90 -0.13
C LEU A 38 18.21 -4.13 -1.11
N GLY A 39 17.69 -5.36 -1.29
CA GLY A 39 16.53 -5.61 -2.17
C GLY A 39 15.30 -4.76 -1.83
N LYS A 40 15.09 -4.43 -0.55
CA LYS A 40 13.97 -3.56 -0.10
C LYS A 40 14.21 -2.06 -0.34
N ILE A 41 15.45 -1.64 -0.55
CA ILE A 41 15.88 -0.23 -0.70
C ILE A 41 16.32 0.06 -2.16
N ALA A 42 16.85 -0.96 -2.85
CA ALA A 42 17.35 -0.90 -4.21
C ALA A 42 16.22 -0.59 -5.19
N GLY A 43 15.04 -1.20 -5.05
CA GLY A 43 13.88 -0.90 -5.90
C GLY A 43 13.54 0.59 -5.93
N PRO A 44 13.27 1.22 -4.77
CA PRO A 44 13.08 2.66 -4.65
C PRO A 44 14.21 3.50 -5.26
N LEU A 45 15.47 3.19 -4.93
CA LEU A 45 16.63 3.95 -5.43
C LEU A 45 16.78 3.85 -6.96
N ILE A 46 16.59 2.66 -7.52
CA ILE A 46 16.63 2.43 -8.98
C ILE A 46 15.51 3.23 -9.65
N SER A 47 14.29 3.17 -9.11
CA SER A 47 13.15 3.92 -9.65
C SER A 47 13.36 5.43 -9.59
N MET A 48 14.01 5.92 -8.52
CA MET A 48 14.37 7.32 -8.34
C MET A 48 15.42 7.75 -9.37
N MET A 49 16.46 6.94 -9.58
CA MET A 49 17.52 7.23 -10.55
C MET A 49 16.99 7.21 -12.00
N PHE A 50 16.09 6.28 -12.31
CA PHE A 50 15.39 6.26 -13.60
C PHE A 50 14.52 7.50 -13.80
N SER A 51 13.80 7.94 -12.75
CA SER A 51 13.00 9.17 -12.79
C SER A 51 13.85 10.42 -12.96
N ILE A 52 15.00 10.51 -12.26
CA ILE A 52 15.96 11.60 -12.44
C ILE A 52 16.45 11.62 -13.89
N GLY A 53 16.83 10.46 -14.45
CA GLY A 53 17.25 10.33 -15.85
C GLY A 53 16.19 10.82 -16.83
N ALA A 54 14.93 10.40 -16.64
CA ALA A 54 13.81 10.82 -17.49
C ALA A 54 13.54 12.32 -17.42
N TYR A 55 13.55 12.93 -16.23
CA TYR A 55 13.38 14.38 -16.08
C TYR A 55 14.59 15.16 -16.63
N ALA A 56 15.81 14.61 -16.52
CA ALA A 56 17.03 15.22 -17.04
C ALA A 56 17.08 15.25 -18.59
N LEU A 57 16.21 14.51 -19.30
CA LEU A 57 16.05 14.63 -20.75
C LEU A 57 15.33 15.92 -21.16
N ILE A 58 14.53 16.50 -20.26
CA ILE A 58 13.67 17.66 -20.53
C ILE A 58 14.17 18.91 -19.79
N TYR A 59 14.70 18.72 -18.59
CA TYR A 59 15.17 19.78 -17.69
C TYR A 59 16.66 19.63 -17.36
N PRO A 60 17.34 20.69 -16.88
CA PRO A 60 18.70 20.57 -16.38
C PRO A 60 18.81 19.50 -15.30
N TRP A 61 19.89 18.70 -15.34
CA TRP A 61 20.06 17.55 -14.46
C TRP A 61 20.03 17.94 -12.97
N GLN A 62 20.52 19.13 -12.59
CA GLN A 62 20.45 19.63 -11.21
C GLN A 62 19.00 19.86 -10.77
N PHE A 63 18.17 20.38 -11.66
CA PHE A 63 16.74 20.58 -11.41
C PHE A 63 16.03 19.23 -11.27
N ALA A 64 16.32 18.27 -12.17
CA ALA A 64 15.75 16.93 -12.10
C ALA A 64 16.05 16.23 -10.77
N ILE A 65 17.29 16.33 -10.27
CA ILE A 65 17.68 15.79 -8.95
C ILE A 65 16.88 16.49 -7.84
N GLY A 66 16.88 17.82 -7.82
CA GLY A 66 16.17 18.59 -6.78
C GLY A 66 14.67 18.30 -6.76
N PHE A 67 14.05 18.19 -7.93
CA PHE A 67 12.63 17.90 -8.09
C PHE A 67 12.28 16.50 -7.55
N VAL A 68 13.06 15.47 -7.92
CA VAL A 68 12.84 14.11 -7.43
C VAL A 68 13.09 14.01 -5.91
N LEU A 69 14.04 14.77 -5.37
CA LEU A 69 14.25 14.85 -3.92
C LEU A 69 13.06 15.50 -3.21
N LEU A 70 12.46 16.56 -3.76
CA LEU A 70 11.25 17.17 -3.21
C LEU A 70 10.06 16.21 -3.23
N LEU A 71 9.87 15.48 -4.33
CA LEU A 71 8.91 14.37 -4.43
C LEU A 71 9.16 13.32 -3.35
N PHE A 72 10.42 12.91 -3.14
CA PHE A 72 10.77 11.94 -2.12
C PHE A 72 10.46 12.43 -0.71
N VAL A 73 10.74 13.70 -0.39
CA VAL A 73 10.39 14.31 0.90
C VAL A 73 8.87 14.32 1.11
N HIS A 74 8.09 14.61 0.06
CA HIS A 74 6.63 14.51 0.09
C HIS A 74 6.18 13.08 0.42
N GLU A 75 6.65 12.07 -0.31
CA GLU A 75 6.28 10.67 -0.05
C GLU A 75 6.69 10.18 1.35
N LEU A 76 7.86 10.60 1.83
CA LEU A 76 8.28 10.32 3.20
C LEU A 76 7.28 10.84 4.23
N GLY A 77 6.59 11.94 3.93
CA GLY A 77 5.53 12.50 4.76
C GLY A 77 4.39 11.51 4.96
N HIS A 78 3.92 10.89 3.88
CA HIS A 78 2.92 9.81 3.95
C HIS A 78 3.45 8.60 4.71
N VAL A 79 4.69 8.18 4.45
CA VAL A 79 5.29 7.01 5.13
C VAL A 79 5.38 7.24 6.64
N ILE A 80 5.82 8.43 7.07
CA ILE A 80 5.94 8.79 8.49
C ILE A 80 4.54 8.85 9.12
N ALA A 81 3.57 9.50 8.47
CA ALA A 81 2.21 9.57 8.97
C ALA A 81 1.57 8.18 9.11
N ALA A 82 1.73 7.31 8.11
CA ALA A 82 1.22 5.94 8.15
C ALA A 82 1.88 5.09 9.25
N LYS A 83 3.21 5.20 9.42
CA LYS A 83 3.92 4.50 10.49
C LYS A 83 3.47 4.95 11.89
N ARG A 84 3.19 6.25 12.07
CA ARG A 84 2.69 6.79 13.36
C ARG A 84 1.35 6.21 13.78
N ILE A 85 0.50 5.83 12.82
CA ILE A 85 -0.80 5.20 13.08
C ILE A 85 -0.75 3.67 12.93
N GLY A 86 0.44 3.08 12.86
CA GLY A 86 0.64 1.62 12.83
C GLY A 86 0.29 0.94 11.51
N LEU A 87 0.16 1.68 10.40
CA LEU A 87 -0.12 1.08 9.09
C LEU A 87 1.17 0.56 8.43
N PRO A 88 1.21 -0.71 7.99
CA PRO A 88 2.34 -1.27 7.27
C PRO A 88 2.39 -0.71 5.84
N VAL A 89 3.39 0.12 5.57
CA VAL A 89 3.64 0.75 4.26
C VAL A 89 4.95 0.29 3.66
N SER A 90 4.97 0.15 2.33
CA SER A 90 6.16 -0.12 1.55
C SER A 90 6.99 1.16 1.33
N ALA A 91 8.21 1.01 0.82
CA ALA A 91 8.99 2.15 0.37
C ALA A 91 8.36 2.78 -0.90
N PRO A 92 8.53 4.10 -1.12
CA PRO A 92 7.97 4.77 -2.29
C PRO A 92 8.65 4.30 -3.58
N LEU A 93 7.85 4.04 -4.61
CA LEU A 93 8.31 3.71 -5.95
C LEU A 93 8.04 4.89 -6.89
N PHE A 94 9.06 5.37 -7.59
CA PHE A 94 8.94 6.53 -8.48
C PHE A 94 8.64 6.10 -9.91
N ILE A 95 7.62 6.70 -10.50
CA ILE A 95 7.25 6.53 -11.90
C ILE A 95 7.47 7.88 -12.60
N PRO A 96 8.35 7.94 -13.62
CA PRO A 96 8.59 9.17 -14.35
C PRO A 96 7.29 9.79 -14.86
N PHE A 97 7.18 11.13 -14.76
CA PHE A 97 6.04 11.93 -15.22
C PHE A 97 4.69 11.68 -14.53
N LEU A 98 4.53 10.59 -13.79
CA LEU A 98 3.32 10.31 -13.02
C LEU A 98 3.47 10.66 -11.53
N GLY A 99 4.68 10.60 -10.99
CA GLY A 99 4.96 10.90 -9.57
C GLY A 99 5.52 9.70 -8.83
N ALA A 100 5.13 9.52 -7.57
CA ALA A 100 5.52 8.37 -6.78
C ALA A 100 4.30 7.65 -6.20
N LEU A 101 4.45 6.34 -5.99
CA LEU A 101 3.40 5.49 -5.47
C LEU A 101 3.94 4.73 -4.25
N ILE A 102 3.21 4.83 -3.14
CA ILE A 102 3.40 3.97 -1.98
C ILE A 102 2.35 2.86 -2.06
N THR A 103 2.81 1.61 -2.05
CA THR A 103 1.89 0.48 -1.86
C THR A 103 1.61 0.32 -0.37
N MET A 104 0.34 0.48 0.00
CA MET A 104 -0.14 0.17 1.34
C MET A 104 -0.48 -1.32 1.42
N LYS A 105 0.10 -2.05 2.37
CA LYS A 105 -0.20 -3.48 2.55
C LYS A 105 -1.55 -3.71 3.21
N LYS A 106 -2.05 -2.71 3.94
CA LYS A 106 -3.38 -2.68 4.56
C LYS A 106 -4.04 -1.34 4.22
N GLN A 107 -5.27 -1.39 3.73
CA GLN A 107 -6.05 -0.16 3.50
C GLN A 107 -6.41 0.51 4.84
N PRO A 108 -6.56 1.85 4.85
CA PRO A 108 -7.08 2.57 6.01
C PRO A 108 -8.43 1.99 6.44
N LEU A 109 -8.71 1.96 7.74
CA LEU A 109 -9.99 1.45 8.25
C LEU A 109 -11.12 2.47 8.10
N ASP A 110 -10.79 3.76 8.23
CA ASP A 110 -11.74 4.86 8.22
C ASP A 110 -11.15 6.07 7.49
N ALA A 111 -12.03 6.92 6.95
CA ALA A 111 -11.67 8.18 6.27
C ALA A 111 -10.78 9.10 7.13
N LYS A 112 -10.92 9.06 8.46
CA LYS A 112 -10.09 9.85 9.39
C LYS A 112 -8.61 9.45 9.31
N MET A 113 -8.32 8.14 9.25
CA MET A 113 -6.95 7.63 9.14
C MET A 113 -6.39 7.94 7.76
N GLU A 114 -7.20 7.77 6.71
CA GLU A 114 -6.83 8.08 5.34
C GLU A 114 -6.45 9.56 5.19
N ALA A 115 -7.27 10.47 5.70
CA ALA A 115 -7.00 11.91 5.70
C ALA A 115 -5.74 12.26 6.49
N TYR A 116 -5.51 11.62 7.65
CA TYR A 116 -4.29 11.85 8.44
C TYR A 116 -3.02 11.47 7.67
N VAL A 117 -3.03 10.33 6.96
CA VAL A 117 -1.90 9.94 6.11
C VAL A 117 -1.75 10.89 4.93
N ALA A 118 -2.86 11.28 4.29
CA ALA A 118 -2.89 12.20 3.16
C ALA A 118 -2.35 13.59 3.53
N PHE A 119 -2.55 14.09 4.74
CA PHE A 119 -1.90 15.33 5.22
C PHE A 119 -0.39 15.22 5.33
N GLY A 120 0.14 14.02 5.60
CA GLY A 120 1.56 13.80 5.83
C GLY A 120 2.45 14.30 4.68
N GLY A 121 2.04 14.02 3.45
CA GLY A 121 2.80 14.39 2.24
C GLY A 121 2.89 15.90 2.05
N PRO A 122 1.78 16.62 1.89
CA PRO A 122 1.77 18.07 1.73
C PRO A 122 2.44 18.83 2.88
N ILE A 123 2.33 18.36 4.13
CA ILE A 123 3.00 19.00 5.26
C ILE A 123 4.53 18.87 5.14
N LEU A 124 5.03 17.63 4.97
CA LEU A 124 6.49 17.42 4.94
C LEU A 124 7.11 17.93 3.63
N GLY A 125 6.41 17.76 2.51
CA GLY A 125 6.82 18.30 1.22
C GLY A 125 6.90 19.82 1.23
N SER A 126 5.94 20.51 1.87
CA SER A 126 5.97 21.98 1.97
C SER A 126 7.08 22.46 2.91
N ALA A 127 7.34 21.72 3.99
CA ALA A 127 8.50 22.00 4.85
C ALA A 127 9.82 21.83 4.08
N GLY A 128 9.95 20.78 3.26
CA GLY A 128 11.09 20.58 2.37
C GLY A 128 11.27 21.72 1.36
N ALA A 129 10.18 22.14 0.71
CA ALA A 129 10.19 23.28 -0.22
C ALA A 129 10.57 24.59 0.48
N ALA A 130 10.12 24.81 1.73
CA ALA A 130 10.48 25.98 2.52
C ALA A 130 11.98 26.00 2.89
N VAL A 131 12.58 24.84 3.18
CA VAL A 131 14.03 24.73 3.38
C VAL A 131 14.78 25.09 2.09
N VAL A 132 14.33 24.57 0.94
CA VAL A 132 14.91 24.92 -0.37
C VAL A 132 14.77 26.41 -0.65
N PHE A 133 13.63 27.03 -0.31
CA PHE A 133 13.42 28.47 -0.44
C PHE A 133 14.39 29.29 0.42
N ALA A 134 14.62 28.88 1.67
CA ALA A 134 15.58 29.55 2.54
C ALA A 134 17.01 29.51 1.96
N PHE A 135 17.41 28.36 1.40
CA PHE A 135 18.69 28.25 0.68
C PHE A 135 18.71 29.05 -0.62
N ALA A 136 17.60 29.12 -1.35
CA ALA A 136 17.47 29.95 -2.54
C ALA A 136 17.70 31.43 -2.23
N TYR A 137 17.13 31.89 -1.11
CA TYR A 137 17.30 33.25 -0.61
C TYR A 137 18.74 33.53 -0.21
N TYR A 138 19.36 32.62 0.56
CA TYR A 138 20.73 32.82 1.05
C TYR A 138 21.79 32.79 -0.06
N TYR A 139 21.65 31.88 -1.03
CA TYR A 139 22.63 31.73 -2.12
C TYR A 139 22.27 32.53 -3.39
N HIS A 140 21.14 33.24 -3.39
CA HIS A 140 20.60 33.95 -4.56
C HIS A 140 20.55 33.08 -5.82
N SER A 141 20.20 31.80 -5.68
CA SER A 141 20.25 30.82 -6.76
C SER A 141 18.90 30.73 -7.50
N PRO A 142 18.83 31.09 -8.80
CA PRO A 142 17.60 30.98 -9.58
C PRO A 142 17.06 29.55 -9.63
N LEU A 143 17.96 28.56 -9.69
CA LEU A 143 17.59 27.15 -9.71
C LEU A 143 16.86 26.73 -8.43
N LEU A 144 17.33 27.19 -7.26
CA LEU A 144 16.69 26.85 -5.99
C LEU A 144 15.35 27.57 -5.83
N TYR A 145 15.20 28.80 -6.35
CA TYR A 145 13.90 29.48 -6.38
C TYR A 145 12.89 28.70 -7.25
N SER A 146 13.30 28.24 -8.43
CA SER A 146 12.46 27.40 -9.29
C SER A 146 12.08 26.09 -8.61
N LEU A 147 13.02 25.43 -7.91
CA LEU A 147 12.73 24.21 -7.16
C LEU A 147 11.78 24.45 -5.98
N ALA A 148 11.96 25.53 -5.23
CA ALA A 148 11.05 25.91 -4.15
C ALA A 148 9.64 26.17 -4.68
N TYR A 149 9.54 26.95 -5.77
CA TYR A 149 8.26 27.26 -6.42
C TYR A 149 7.54 25.99 -6.87
N VAL A 150 8.23 25.12 -7.62
CA VAL A 150 7.67 23.85 -8.10
C VAL A 150 7.36 22.91 -6.94
N GLY A 151 8.15 22.91 -5.88
CA GLY A 151 7.88 22.17 -4.65
C GLY A 151 6.57 22.60 -4.00
N PHE A 152 6.36 23.91 -3.80
CA PHE A 152 5.09 24.41 -3.26
C PHE A 152 3.92 24.13 -4.20
N LEU A 153 4.10 24.35 -5.51
CA LEU A 153 3.09 24.06 -6.53
C LEU A 153 2.66 22.59 -6.49
N LEU A 154 3.61 21.66 -6.37
CA LEU A 154 3.33 20.23 -6.28
C LEU A 154 2.49 19.90 -5.05
N ASN A 155 2.85 20.43 -3.88
CA ASN A 155 2.09 20.22 -2.65
C ASN A 155 0.68 20.83 -2.74
N LEU A 156 0.54 22.00 -3.39
CA LEU A 156 -0.74 22.66 -3.60
C LEU A 156 -1.64 21.87 -4.55
N ILE A 157 -1.08 21.36 -5.65
CA ILE A 157 -1.80 20.47 -6.59
C ILE A 157 -2.23 19.20 -5.86
N ASN A 158 -1.36 18.58 -5.05
CA ASN A 158 -1.73 17.40 -4.28
C ASN A 158 -2.82 17.69 -3.25
N LEU A 159 -3.00 18.93 -2.80
CA LEU A 159 -4.13 19.31 -1.97
C LEU A 159 -5.44 19.52 -2.74
N LEU A 160 -5.46 19.54 -4.08
CA LEU A 160 -6.73 19.65 -4.81
C LEU A 160 -7.66 18.49 -4.42
N PRO A 161 -8.96 18.75 -4.20
CA PRO A 161 -9.91 17.75 -3.73
C PRO A 161 -10.39 16.83 -4.87
N ILE A 162 -9.43 16.18 -5.53
CA ILE A 162 -9.56 15.35 -6.72
C ILE A 162 -8.86 14.02 -6.44
N HIS A 163 -9.54 12.88 -6.62
CA HIS A 163 -8.89 11.56 -6.57
C HIS A 163 -8.11 11.33 -7.89
N PRO A 164 -6.84 10.87 -7.88
CA PRO A 164 -6.12 10.16 -6.81
C PRO A 164 -5.25 11.02 -5.87
N LEU A 165 -5.34 12.35 -5.93
CA LEU A 165 -4.51 13.28 -5.14
C LEU A 165 -4.88 13.23 -3.64
N ASP A 166 -3.97 13.72 -2.80
CA ASP A 166 -4.13 13.71 -1.33
C ASP A 166 -5.35 14.50 -0.85
N GLY A 167 -5.62 15.64 -1.48
CA GLY A 167 -6.78 16.47 -1.19
C GLY A 167 -8.10 15.72 -1.41
N GLY A 168 -8.15 14.84 -2.42
CA GLY A 168 -9.29 13.96 -2.66
C GLY A 168 -9.55 13.02 -1.48
N ARG A 169 -8.47 12.47 -0.91
CA ARG A 169 -8.49 11.60 0.28
C ARG A 169 -8.84 12.37 1.55
N ILE A 170 -8.33 13.59 1.73
CA ILE A 170 -8.67 14.49 2.86
C ILE A 170 -10.14 14.89 2.80
N ALA A 171 -10.65 15.22 1.61
CA ALA A 171 -12.02 15.65 1.39
C ALA A 171 -13.05 14.58 1.79
N THR A 172 -12.71 13.28 1.73
CA THR A 172 -13.58 12.20 2.24
C THR A 172 -13.93 12.38 3.73
N ALA A 173 -12.98 12.91 4.52
CA ALA A 173 -13.12 13.09 5.95
C ALA A 173 -13.65 14.48 6.35
N VAL A 174 -13.53 15.50 5.49
CA VAL A 174 -13.95 16.88 5.78
C VAL A 174 -15.40 17.12 5.33
N THR A 175 -15.63 17.21 4.02
CA THR A 175 -16.96 17.27 3.43
C THR A 175 -16.92 16.90 1.95
N ARG A 176 -17.95 16.20 1.50
CA ARG A 176 -18.14 15.81 0.10
C ARG A 176 -18.28 17.01 -0.83
N TRP A 177 -18.64 18.18 -0.30
CA TRP A 177 -18.76 19.43 -1.07
C TRP A 177 -17.43 19.94 -1.62
N LEU A 178 -16.30 19.60 -0.98
CA LEU A 178 -14.98 19.91 -1.52
C LEU A 178 -14.76 19.27 -2.90
N TRP A 179 -15.39 18.13 -3.20
CA TRP A 179 -15.26 17.51 -4.53
C TRP A 179 -15.92 18.32 -5.64
N LEU A 180 -17.00 19.05 -5.35
CA LEU A 180 -17.56 20.00 -6.34
C LEU A 180 -16.62 21.17 -6.56
N VAL A 181 -15.99 21.68 -5.49
CA VAL A 181 -14.94 22.70 -5.60
C VAL A 181 -13.78 22.16 -6.45
N GLY A 182 -13.39 20.90 -6.28
CA GLY A 182 -12.38 20.23 -7.11
C GLY A 182 -12.80 20.06 -8.56
N LEU A 183 -14.07 19.75 -8.83
CA LEU A 183 -14.59 19.59 -10.17
C LEU A 183 -14.63 20.93 -10.93
N VAL A 184 -15.13 21.99 -10.30
CA VAL A 184 -15.19 23.33 -10.90
C VAL A 184 -13.79 23.96 -10.97
N GLY A 185 -13.04 23.93 -9.87
CA GLY A 185 -11.69 24.49 -9.79
C GLY A 185 -10.69 23.76 -10.70
N GLY A 186 -10.77 22.43 -10.76
CA GLY A 186 -9.96 21.61 -11.66
C GLY A 186 -10.19 21.97 -13.12
N LEU A 187 -11.44 22.24 -13.52
CA LEU A 187 -11.76 22.72 -14.87
C LEU A 187 -11.09 24.08 -15.16
N GLY A 188 -11.12 25.01 -14.20
CA GLY A 188 -10.42 26.29 -14.31
C GLY A 188 -8.90 26.14 -14.48
N VAL A 189 -8.27 25.25 -13.71
CA VAL A 189 -6.84 24.94 -13.81
C VAL A 189 -6.48 24.34 -15.17
N ILE A 190 -7.32 23.46 -15.72
CA ILE A 190 -7.11 22.85 -17.03
C ILE A 190 -7.17 23.90 -18.14
N ILE A 191 -8.15 24.80 -18.07
CA ILE A 191 -8.29 25.91 -19.04
C ILE A 191 -7.06 26.81 -18.98
N TYR A 192 -6.56 27.12 -17.78
CA TYR A 192 -5.39 27.96 -17.58
C TYR A 192 -4.09 27.29 -18.06
N LEU A 193 -3.83 26.05 -17.65
CA LEU A 193 -2.59 25.33 -17.94
C LEU A 193 -2.57 24.70 -19.35
N LYS A 194 -3.72 24.61 -20.04
CA LYS A 194 -3.90 23.96 -21.35
C LYS A 194 -3.27 22.55 -21.45
N SER A 195 -3.19 21.84 -20.33
CA SER A 195 -2.49 20.56 -20.23
C SER A 195 -3.45 19.40 -20.43
N VAL A 196 -3.15 18.57 -21.44
CA VAL A 196 -3.91 17.35 -21.76
C VAL A 196 -3.89 16.35 -20.59
N LEU A 197 -2.80 16.29 -19.82
CA LEU A 197 -2.68 15.39 -18.67
C LEU A 197 -3.68 15.73 -17.57
N PHE A 198 -3.81 17.01 -17.21
CA PHE A 198 -4.78 17.44 -16.20
C PHE A 198 -6.22 17.21 -16.67
N LEU A 199 -6.49 17.33 -17.97
CA LEU A 199 -7.79 17.01 -18.56
C LEU A 199 -8.14 15.54 -18.39
N ILE A 200 -7.19 14.62 -18.66
CA ILE A 200 -7.41 13.17 -18.47
C ILE A 200 -7.69 12.87 -16.99
N ILE A 201 -6.88 13.39 -16.07
CA ILE A 201 -7.06 13.18 -14.62
C ILE A 201 -8.44 13.68 -14.17
N TRP A 202 -8.87 14.85 -14.66
CA TRP A 202 -10.15 15.42 -14.31
C TRP A 202 -11.34 14.62 -14.86
N VAL A 203 -11.27 14.13 -16.10
CA VAL A 203 -12.30 13.26 -16.67
C VAL A 203 -12.44 11.97 -15.88
N LEU A 204 -11.30 11.35 -15.50
CA LEU A 204 -11.30 10.15 -14.66
C LEU A 204 -11.93 10.42 -13.29
N PHE A 205 -11.61 11.56 -12.67
CA PHE A 205 -12.21 11.98 -11.40
C PHE A 205 -13.72 12.21 -11.51
N ALA A 206 -14.17 12.92 -12.54
CA ALA A 206 -15.59 13.16 -12.79
C ALA A 206 -16.35 11.85 -13.02
N TYR A 207 -15.75 10.90 -13.75
CA TYR A 207 -16.30 9.57 -13.95
C TYR A 207 -16.38 8.75 -12.65
N ASP A 208 -15.34 8.79 -11.81
CA ASP A 208 -15.34 8.10 -10.52
C ASP A 208 -16.42 8.66 -9.58
N LEU A 209 -16.58 9.99 -9.52
CA LEU A 209 -17.69 10.63 -8.80
C LEU A 209 -19.05 10.19 -9.33
N TYR A 210 -19.25 10.20 -10.65
CA TYR A 210 -20.48 9.72 -11.28
C TYR A 210 -20.79 8.28 -10.87
N LYS A 211 -19.80 7.38 -10.98
CA LYS A 211 -19.96 5.97 -10.60
C LYS A 211 -20.29 5.83 -9.11
N LYS A 212 -19.61 6.58 -8.24
CA LYS A 212 -19.77 6.52 -6.78
C LYS A 212 -21.14 7.00 -6.31
N TYR A 213 -21.72 8.02 -6.95
CA TYR A 213 -22.99 8.61 -6.49
C TYR A 213 -24.22 8.15 -7.26
N ILE A 214 -24.09 7.90 -8.56
CA ILE A 214 -25.23 7.58 -9.43
C ILE A 214 -25.34 6.05 -9.66
N SER A 215 -24.22 5.34 -9.73
CA SER A 215 -24.22 3.88 -9.97
C SER A 215 -24.35 3.03 -8.69
N ARG A 216 -24.35 3.65 -7.50
CA ARG A 216 -24.37 2.95 -6.20
C ARG A 216 -25.67 2.22 -5.84
N LYS A 217 -26.71 2.30 -6.68
CA LYS A 217 -28.03 1.71 -6.36
C LYS A 217 -28.11 0.17 -6.54
N LYS A 218 -27.03 -0.56 -6.87
CA LYS A 218 -27.19 -1.97 -7.32
C LYS A 218 -25.98 -2.91 -7.18
N ASN A 219 -25.29 -2.99 -6.04
CA ASN A 219 -24.16 -3.93 -5.91
C ASN A 219 -24.11 -4.80 -4.64
N SER A 220 -25.25 -5.02 -3.98
CA SER A 220 -25.43 -6.19 -3.09
C SER A 220 -25.73 -7.44 -3.92
N GLN A 221 -24.93 -7.69 -4.96
CA GLN A 221 -25.03 -8.93 -5.73
C GLN A 221 -24.42 -10.06 -4.90
N VAL A 222 -25.23 -11.05 -4.57
CA VAL A 222 -24.78 -12.29 -3.95
C VAL A 222 -23.80 -12.96 -4.91
N ARG A 223 -22.59 -13.23 -4.42
CA ARG A 223 -21.53 -13.93 -5.15
C ARG A 223 -21.36 -15.32 -4.57
N THR A 224 -20.84 -16.21 -5.41
CA THR A 224 -20.60 -17.60 -5.05
C THR A 224 -19.10 -17.90 -5.08
N LEU A 225 -18.60 -18.59 -4.05
CA LEU A 225 -17.24 -19.12 -3.97
C LEU A 225 -17.32 -20.63 -3.74
N LEU A 226 -16.58 -21.39 -4.54
CA LEU A 226 -16.43 -22.84 -4.35
C LEU A 226 -15.18 -23.13 -3.55
N LEU A 227 -15.34 -23.79 -2.40
CA LEU A 227 -14.27 -24.21 -1.51
C LEU A 227 -14.21 -25.74 -1.47
N ARG A 228 -12.99 -26.29 -1.38
CA ARG A 228 -12.75 -27.73 -1.29
C ARG A 228 -12.19 -28.05 0.09
N PHE A 229 -12.77 -29.06 0.73
CA PHE A 229 -12.32 -29.57 2.03
C PHE A 229 -12.04 -31.06 1.91
N LEU A 230 -10.82 -31.46 2.29
CA LEU A 230 -10.43 -32.86 2.37
C LEU A 230 -10.76 -33.38 3.78
N ILE A 231 -11.67 -34.34 3.86
CA ILE A 231 -12.17 -34.91 5.11
C ILE A 231 -11.65 -36.34 5.23
N PRO A 232 -10.77 -36.67 6.19
CA PRO A 232 -10.40 -38.05 6.47
C PRO A 232 -11.61 -38.78 7.05
N VAL A 233 -12.01 -39.89 6.44
CA VAL A 233 -13.19 -40.67 6.89
C VAL A 233 -12.87 -42.13 7.19
N GLU A 234 -11.61 -42.53 7.09
CA GLU A 234 -11.18 -43.91 7.37
C GLU A 234 -11.58 -44.34 8.79
N HIS A 235 -11.37 -43.49 9.79
CA HIS A 235 -11.77 -43.79 11.18
C HIS A 235 -13.28 -44.00 11.35
N LEU A 236 -14.11 -43.31 10.56
CA LEU A 236 -15.57 -43.46 10.60
C LEU A 236 -15.98 -44.78 9.94
N ARG A 237 -15.28 -45.16 8.86
CA ARG A 237 -15.50 -46.43 8.17
C ARG A 237 -15.21 -47.62 9.10
N GLU A 238 -14.09 -47.57 9.81
CA GLU A 238 -13.70 -48.61 10.79
C GLU A 238 -14.71 -48.73 11.95
N GLN A 239 -15.32 -47.61 12.35
CA GLN A 239 -16.38 -47.57 13.36
C GLN A 239 -17.76 -48.01 12.82
N GLY A 240 -17.86 -48.35 11.53
CA GLY A 240 -19.10 -48.83 10.91
C GLY A 240 -20.09 -47.73 10.51
N TYR A 241 -19.67 -46.46 10.46
CA TYR A 241 -20.53 -45.37 10.00
C TYR A 241 -20.77 -45.45 8.48
N LEU A 242 -21.98 -45.07 8.08
CA LEU A 242 -22.37 -44.96 6.67
C LEU A 242 -21.79 -43.66 6.07
N ILE A 243 -20.91 -43.82 5.08
CA ILE A 243 -20.33 -42.69 4.36
C ILE A 243 -21.33 -42.20 3.30
N PRO A 244 -21.67 -40.89 3.26
CA PRO A 244 -22.58 -40.35 2.26
C PRO A 244 -22.08 -40.54 0.83
N GLY A 245 -23.01 -40.74 -0.10
CA GLY A 245 -22.71 -40.85 -1.54
C GLY A 245 -22.42 -39.49 -2.19
N PRO A 246 -21.97 -39.49 -3.45
CA PRO A 246 -21.44 -38.29 -4.11
C PRO A 246 -22.48 -37.21 -4.43
N GLU A 247 -23.74 -37.59 -4.55
CA GLU A 247 -24.87 -36.68 -4.79
C GLU A 247 -25.44 -36.09 -3.50
N HIS A 248 -24.87 -36.42 -2.34
CA HIS A 248 -25.36 -35.88 -1.08
C HIS A 248 -25.13 -34.36 -1.02
N THR A 249 -26.22 -33.62 -0.90
CA THR A 249 -26.20 -32.15 -0.75
C THR A 249 -26.90 -31.74 0.52
N ARG A 250 -26.33 -30.77 1.23
CA ARG A 250 -26.90 -30.24 2.48
C ARG A 250 -26.35 -28.86 2.79
N GLU A 251 -27.09 -28.09 3.56
CA GLU A 251 -26.57 -26.88 4.19
C GLU A 251 -25.70 -27.24 5.39
N LEU A 252 -24.54 -26.60 5.48
CA LEU A 252 -23.58 -26.85 6.56
C LEU A 252 -23.54 -25.64 7.50
N PRO A 253 -23.53 -25.88 8.83
CA PRO A 253 -23.29 -24.81 9.78
C PRO A 253 -21.88 -24.25 9.57
N PHE A 254 -21.77 -22.93 9.65
CA PHE A 254 -20.51 -22.24 9.46
C PHE A 254 -20.27 -21.22 10.58
N THR A 255 -19.00 -20.93 10.79
CA THR A 255 -18.53 -19.85 11.65
C THR A 255 -17.58 -19.00 10.83
N THR A 256 -17.54 -17.70 11.09
CA THR A 256 -16.56 -16.81 10.46
C THR A 256 -15.75 -16.11 11.53
N TYR A 257 -14.47 -15.91 11.25
CA TYR A 257 -13.58 -15.14 12.11
C TYR A 257 -12.55 -14.43 11.24
N SER A 258 -11.88 -13.43 11.80
CA SER A 258 -10.77 -12.73 11.13
C SER A 258 -9.55 -12.75 12.02
N ASP A 259 -8.38 -12.86 11.40
CA ASP A 259 -7.12 -12.75 12.12
C ASP A 259 -6.71 -11.27 12.34
N LEU A 260 -5.58 -11.08 13.02
CA LEU A 260 -4.97 -9.74 13.23
C LEU A 260 -4.42 -9.12 11.94
N GLU A 261 -4.28 -9.93 10.88
CA GLU A 261 -3.91 -9.47 9.54
C GLU A 261 -5.11 -8.97 8.73
N ARG A 262 -6.34 -9.08 9.28
CA ARG A 262 -7.64 -8.76 8.66
C ARG A 262 -8.04 -9.73 7.55
N GLN A 263 -7.41 -10.90 7.50
CA GLN A 263 -7.77 -11.99 6.64
C GLN A 263 -8.98 -12.72 7.25
N GLN A 264 -10.07 -12.83 6.49
CA GLN A 264 -11.27 -13.53 6.94
C GLN A 264 -11.17 -15.02 6.62
N TYR A 265 -11.65 -15.83 7.56
CA TYR A 265 -11.73 -17.28 7.46
C TYR A 265 -13.17 -17.73 7.66
N ILE A 266 -13.51 -18.82 6.99
CA ILE A 266 -14.75 -19.56 7.19
C ILE A 266 -14.42 -20.93 7.75
N GLY A 267 -15.01 -21.27 8.89
CA GLY A 267 -14.97 -22.58 9.50
C GLY A 267 -16.27 -23.31 9.21
N ILE A 268 -16.20 -24.47 8.56
CA ILE A 268 -17.35 -25.31 8.25
C ILE A 268 -17.31 -26.52 9.16
N ARG A 269 -18.43 -26.82 9.81
CA ARG A 269 -18.59 -28.01 10.64
C ARG A 269 -19.50 -29.02 9.96
N TYR A 270 -19.03 -30.25 9.84
CA TYR A 270 -19.83 -31.37 9.37
C TYR A 270 -20.03 -32.36 10.53
N GLU A 271 -21.12 -32.19 11.27
CA GLU A 271 -21.38 -32.90 12.53
C GLU A 271 -21.42 -34.43 12.37
N SER A 272 -22.04 -34.94 11.29
CA SER A 272 -22.12 -36.39 11.09
C SER A 272 -20.79 -37.05 10.72
N LEU A 273 -19.78 -36.26 10.31
CA LEU A 273 -18.43 -36.73 10.02
C LEU A 273 -17.43 -36.27 11.09
N ASP A 274 -17.90 -35.67 12.18
CA ASP A 274 -17.08 -35.03 13.22
C ASP A 274 -15.93 -34.17 12.66
N TYR A 275 -16.20 -33.46 11.55
CA TYR A 275 -15.18 -32.71 10.84
C TYR A 275 -15.35 -31.21 11.02
N TYR A 276 -14.24 -30.53 11.25
CA TYR A 276 -14.17 -29.07 11.23
C TYR A 276 -13.01 -28.62 10.32
N GLY A 277 -13.37 -27.98 9.20
CA GLY A 277 -12.42 -27.46 8.23
C GLY A 277 -12.44 -25.93 8.21
N THR A 278 -11.30 -25.31 7.95
CA THR A 278 -11.22 -23.85 7.77
C THR A 278 -10.65 -23.49 6.42
N ALA A 279 -11.15 -22.42 5.82
CA ALA A 279 -10.67 -21.89 4.56
C ALA A 279 -10.60 -20.37 4.58
N ARG A 280 -9.63 -19.81 3.85
CA ARG A 280 -9.47 -18.37 3.68
C ARG A 280 -10.46 -17.83 2.65
N LEU A 281 -11.10 -16.71 2.97
CA LEU A 281 -11.95 -15.98 2.03
C LEU A 281 -11.12 -14.94 1.26
N PRO A 282 -11.35 -14.74 -0.05
CA PRO A 282 -10.54 -13.82 -0.85
C PRO A 282 -10.79 -12.35 -0.51
N VAL A 283 -11.97 -12.02 0.03
CA VAL A 283 -12.39 -10.67 0.41
C VAL A 283 -13.21 -10.73 1.68
N GLN A 284 -13.25 -9.61 2.41
CA GLN A 284 -14.16 -9.47 3.55
C GLN A 284 -15.61 -9.51 3.06
N SER A 285 -16.41 -10.37 3.66
CA SER A 285 -17.74 -10.69 3.18
C SER A 285 -18.67 -11.11 4.31
N ILE A 286 -19.96 -10.84 4.11
CA ILE A 286 -21.03 -11.39 4.92
C ILE A 286 -21.45 -12.68 4.23
N ILE A 287 -21.30 -13.80 4.93
CA ILE A 287 -21.69 -15.11 4.43
C ILE A 287 -23.18 -15.28 4.70
N ASP A 288 -23.95 -15.47 3.64
CA ASP A 288 -25.38 -15.72 3.73
C ASP A 288 -25.64 -17.20 4.00
N LYS A 289 -24.90 -18.08 3.29
CA LYS A 289 -25.17 -19.51 3.28
C LYS A 289 -23.98 -20.34 2.83
N VAL A 290 -23.87 -21.56 3.36
CA VAL A 290 -22.90 -22.58 2.91
C VAL A 290 -23.64 -23.86 2.57
N LYS A 291 -23.46 -24.36 1.35
CA LYS A 291 -24.09 -25.58 0.85
C LYS A 291 -23.05 -26.55 0.34
N LEU A 292 -23.08 -27.78 0.83
CA LEU A 292 -22.37 -28.91 0.24
C LEU A 292 -23.06 -29.28 -1.07
N THR A 293 -22.31 -29.23 -2.17
CA THR A 293 -22.83 -29.52 -3.52
C THR A 293 -22.35 -30.86 -4.05
N ARG A 294 -21.18 -31.32 -3.62
CA ARG A 294 -20.63 -32.61 -4.04
C ARG A 294 -19.69 -33.18 -2.98
N LEU A 295 -19.69 -34.50 -2.87
CA LEU A 295 -18.72 -35.28 -2.11
C LEU A 295 -18.02 -36.27 -3.05
N GLU A 296 -16.72 -36.16 -3.25
CA GLU A 296 -15.96 -37.13 -4.06
C GLU A 296 -15.15 -38.03 -3.14
N HIS A 297 -15.25 -39.36 -3.30
CA HIS A 297 -14.38 -40.30 -2.60
C HIS A 297 -13.00 -40.30 -3.26
N ILE A 298 -11.97 -40.02 -2.49
CA ILE A 298 -10.57 -40.04 -2.93
C ILE A 298 -9.81 -40.97 -1.99
N THR A 299 -9.08 -41.92 -2.56
CA THR A 299 -8.18 -42.79 -1.80
C THR A 299 -6.78 -42.21 -1.89
N GLU A 300 -6.25 -41.73 -0.79
CA GLU A 300 -4.85 -41.29 -0.66
C GLU A 300 -4.04 -42.34 0.13
N GLU A 301 -2.71 -42.18 0.20
CA GLU A 301 -1.80 -43.09 0.93
C GLU A 301 -2.17 -43.25 2.42
N THR A 302 -2.86 -42.26 2.99
CA THR A 302 -3.29 -42.19 4.39
C THR A 302 -4.69 -42.77 4.64
N GLY A 303 -5.38 -43.28 3.61
CA GLY A 303 -6.70 -43.90 3.71
C GLY A 303 -7.79 -43.21 2.89
N LEU A 304 -9.05 -43.57 3.13
CA LEU A 304 -10.20 -42.99 2.44
C LEU A 304 -10.47 -41.55 2.91
N HIS A 305 -10.51 -40.63 1.95
CA HIS A 305 -10.84 -39.23 2.13
C HIS A 305 -12.08 -38.86 1.32
N LEU A 306 -12.82 -37.87 1.81
CA LEU A 306 -13.89 -37.20 1.08
C LEU A 306 -13.43 -35.81 0.68
N ASN A 307 -13.47 -35.52 -0.62
CA ASN A 307 -13.34 -34.16 -1.12
C ASN A 307 -14.72 -33.51 -1.17
N ALA A 308 -15.03 -32.73 -0.15
CA ALA A 308 -16.27 -31.97 -0.01
C ALA A 308 -16.16 -30.65 -0.76
N LEU A 309 -16.97 -30.47 -1.81
CA LEU A 309 -17.13 -29.21 -2.53
C LEU A 309 -18.26 -28.40 -1.90
N CYS A 310 -17.90 -27.31 -1.24
CA CYS A 310 -18.82 -26.41 -0.58
C CYS A 310 -18.99 -25.12 -1.40
N GLU A 311 -20.22 -24.80 -1.71
CA GLU A 311 -20.65 -23.53 -2.27
C GLU A 311 -20.93 -22.54 -1.14
N VAL A 312 -20.18 -21.43 -1.13
CA VAL A 312 -20.35 -20.34 -0.17
C VAL A 312 -20.98 -19.17 -0.90
N GLN A 313 -22.18 -18.79 -0.48
CA GLN A 313 -22.87 -17.59 -0.95
C GLN A 313 -22.57 -16.45 0.00
N TYR A 314 -22.08 -15.35 -0.58
CA TYR A 314 -21.64 -14.21 0.20
C TYR A 314 -21.91 -12.89 -0.51
N THR A 315 -22.08 -11.86 0.30
CA THR A 315 -22.08 -10.47 -0.14
C THR A 315 -20.77 -9.82 0.31
N VAL A 316 -20.17 -9.00 -0.56
CA VAL A 316 -18.95 -8.27 -0.20
C VAL A 316 -19.29 -7.27 0.91
N PHE A 317 -18.56 -7.32 2.02
CA PHE A 317 -18.78 -6.41 3.13
C PHE A 317 -18.21 -5.03 2.77
N GLU A 318 -19.08 -4.03 2.60
CA GLU A 318 -18.68 -2.62 2.60
C GLU A 318 -18.81 -2.07 4.03
N ASN A 319 -17.74 -1.47 4.55
CA ASN A 319 -17.79 -0.84 5.87
C ASN A 319 -18.58 0.47 5.78
N ASP A 320 -19.87 0.44 6.13
CA ASP A 320 -20.74 1.63 6.14
C ASP A 320 -20.22 2.74 7.08
N LYS A 321 -19.45 2.38 8.11
CA LYS A 321 -18.83 3.33 9.05
C LYS A 321 -17.56 3.99 8.52
N TYR A 322 -17.05 3.60 7.36
CA TYR A 322 -15.82 4.16 6.79
C TYR A 322 -15.87 5.70 6.67
N TYR A 323 -17.04 6.26 6.35
CA TYR A 323 -17.27 7.70 6.20
C TYR A 323 -17.80 8.39 7.46
N ASP A 324 -17.96 7.64 8.57
CA ASP A 324 -18.50 8.16 9.82
C ASP A 324 -17.40 8.87 10.63
N VAL A 325 -17.13 10.12 10.22
CA VAL A 325 -16.17 11.00 10.90
C VAL A 325 -16.92 11.92 11.86
N PRO A 326 -16.57 11.94 13.17
CA PRO A 326 -17.20 12.84 14.13
C PRO A 326 -17.07 14.30 13.69
N VAL A 327 -18.11 15.10 13.95
CA VAL A 327 -18.19 16.51 13.50
C VAL A 327 -16.99 17.35 13.94
N SER A 328 -16.47 17.09 15.15
CA SER A 328 -15.28 17.78 15.68
C SER A 328 -14.02 17.54 14.82
N TYR A 329 -13.85 16.32 14.29
CA TYR A 329 -12.74 16.00 13.39
C TYR A 329 -12.93 16.59 12.00
N ARG A 330 -14.17 16.67 11.51
CA ARG A 330 -14.47 17.33 10.22
C ARG A 330 -14.00 18.78 10.22
N TRP A 331 -14.32 19.52 11.28
CA TRP A 331 -13.90 20.92 11.43
C TRP A 331 -12.39 21.06 11.63
N LYS A 332 -11.77 20.23 12.48
CA LYS A 332 -10.32 20.27 12.69
C LYS A 332 -9.55 20.02 11.40
N TYR A 333 -9.93 18.99 10.64
CA TYR A 333 -9.28 18.66 9.37
C TYR A 333 -9.60 19.69 8.30
N GLY A 334 -10.82 20.22 8.25
CA GLY A 334 -11.18 21.31 7.33
C GLY A 334 -10.37 22.58 7.58
N ALA A 335 -10.23 22.99 8.85
CA ALA A 335 -9.41 24.14 9.23
C ALA A 335 -7.92 23.90 8.90
N ALA A 336 -7.39 22.72 9.26
CA ALA A 336 -6.00 22.37 8.94
C ALA A 336 -5.75 22.36 7.42
N TYR A 337 -6.69 21.86 6.63
CA TYR A 337 -6.64 21.85 5.17
C TYR A 337 -6.62 23.28 4.59
N ALA A 338 -7.51 24.15 5.06
CA ALA A 338 -7.57 25.55 4.60
C ALA A 338 -6.30 26.32 4.97
N VAL A 339 -5.80 26.17 6.20
CA VAL A 339 -4.55 26.80 6.66
C VAL A 339 -3.36 26.31 5.85
N LEU A 340 -3.28 25.00 5.58
CA LEU A 340 -2.19 24.42 4.81
C LEU A 340 -2.22 24.90 3.36
N ALA A 341 -3.37 24.84 2.69
CA ALA A 341 -3.52 25.30 1.31
C ALA A 341 -3.22 26.81 1.19
N GLY A 342 -3.78 27.63 2.09
CA GLY A 342 -3.52 29.08 2.13
C GLY A 342 -2.05 29.41 2.44
N GLY A 343 -1.44 28.69 3.38
CA GLY A 343 -0.03 28.86 3.75
C GLY A 343 0.92 28.50 2.61
N ILE A 344 0.65 27.40 1.89
CA ILE A 344 1.43 27.03 0.69
C ILE A 344 1.25 28.08 -0.41
N GLY A 345 0.01 28.53 -0.66
CA GLY A 345 -0.26 29.59 -1.63
C GLY A 345 0.48 30.89 -1.32
N TYR A 346 0.51 31.29 -0.04
CA TYR A 346 1.26 32.45 0.41
C TYR A 346 2.78 32.28 0.24
N LEU A 347 3.34 31.11 0.60
CA LEU A 347 4.76 30.82 0.41
C LEU A 347 5.14 30.82 -1.08
N MET A 348 4.29 30.28 -1.94
CA MET A 348 4.47 30.29 -3.39
C MET A 348 4.46 31.73 -3.95
N TYR A 349 3.57 32.59 -3.44
CA TYR A 349 3.56 34.02 -3.76
C TYR A 349 4.87 34.71 -3.31
N LEU A 350 5.35 34.44 -2.09
CA LEU A 350 6.62 34.98 -1.62
C LEU A 350 7.81 34.56 -2.49
N VAL A 351 7.87 33.30 -2.90
CA VAL A 351 8.90 32.82 -3.83
C VAL A 351 8.86 33.59 -5.15
N HIS A 352 7.66 33.85 -5.68
CA HIS A 352 7.51 34.59 -6.93
C HIS A 352 7.97 36.05 -6.80
N VAL A 353 7.56 36.75 -5.73
CA VAL A 353 7.94 38.15 -5.47
C VAL A 353 9.44 38.28 -5.21
N VAL A 354 10.03 37.39 -4.41
CA VAL A 354 11.44 37.48 -3.99
C VAL A 354 12.39 36.93 -5.04
N GLY A 355 12.01 35.84 -5.71
CA GLY A 355 12.85 35.13 -6.68
C GLY A 355 12.84 35.74 -8.09
N ASN A 356 11.99 36.74 -8.35
CA ASN A 356 11.78 37.34 -9.68
C ASN A 356 11.60 36.27 -10.78
N VAL A 357 10.90 35.18 -10.42
CA VAL A 357 10.66 34.04 -11.31
C VAL A 357 9.60 34.49 -12.31
N ASN A 358 10.02 35.08 -13.43
CA ASN A 358 9.15 35.33 -14.57
C ASN A 358 8.72 33.97 -15.15
N LEU A 359 7.44 33.64 -14.97
CA LEU A 359 6.79 32.45 -15.52
C LEU A 359 6.56 32.58 -17.02
#